data_AF-A0A1L7REE2-F1
#
_entry.id   AF-A0A1L7REE2-F1
#
_cell.length_a   1.000
_cell.length_b   1.000
_cell.length_c   1.000
_cell.angle_alpha   90.00
_cell.angle_beta   90.00
_cell.angle_gamma   90.00
#
_symmetry.space_group_name_H-M   'P 1'
#
loop_
_entity.id
_entity.type
_entity.pdbx_description
1 polymer ?
#
loop_
_entity_poly.entity_id
_entity_poly.type
_entity_poly.pdbx_seq_one_letter_code
_entity_poly.pdbx_strand_id
1 'polypeptide(L)' 'MRSVTTAVVTNIIGVLLAVLSLTLLEGAIELLAEGGADVAVVPFLIPAAGVVALASVIALLVARRLWS' A
#
# COMPACT_ATOMS: atom_id res chain seq x y z
N MET A 1 -27.13 6.19 -3.67
CA MET A 1 -26.69 4.77 -3.65
C MET A 1 -25.41 4.54 -4.43
N ARG A 2 -25.31 4.85 -5.74
CA ARG A 2 -24.08 4.63 -6.53
C ARG A 2 -22.81 5.32 -5.97
N SER A 3 -22.93 6.56 -5.49
CA SER A 3 -21.81 7.28 -4.85
C SER A 3 -21.31 6.56 -3.58
N VAL A 4 -22.24 6.10 -2.73
CA VAL A 4 -21.92 5.38 -1.49
C VAL A 4 -21.19 4.07 -1.77
N THR A 5 -21.68 3.27 -2.73
CA THR A 5 -21.01 2.01 -3.13
C THR A 5 -19.60 2.27 -3.66
N THR A 6 -19.43 3.30 -4.50
CA THR A 6 -18.12 3.66 -5.04
C THR A 6 -17.15 4.08 -3.93
N ALA A 7 -17.63 4.87 -2.97
CA ALA A 7 -16.81 5.30 -1.83
C ALA A 7 -16.39 4.14 -0.92
N VAL A 8 -17.29 3.19 -0.65
CA VAL A 8 -16.97 1.96 0.12
C VAL A 8 -15.92 1.12 -0.60
N VAL A 9 -16.10 0.89 -1.92
CA VAL A 9 -15.14 0.11 -2.72
C VAL A 9 -13.77 0.78 -2.74
N THR A 10 -13.71 2.09 -2.99
CA THR A 10 -12.45 2.85 -2.97
C THR A 10 -11.77 2.81 -1.61
N ASN A 11 -12.53 2.84 -0.51
CA ASN A 11 -11.98 2.70 0.83
C ASN A 11 -11.36 1.30 1.04
N ILE A 12 -12.09 0.23 0.69
CA ILE A 12 -11.58 -1.15 0.78
C ILE A 12 -10.28 -1.29 -0.01
N ILE A 13 -10.22 -0.77 -1.25
CA ILE A 13 -9.00 -0.78 -2.07
C ILE A 13 -7.87 -0.02 -1.37
N GLY A 14 -8.15 1.18 -0.85
CA GLY A 14 -7.16 1.97 -0.12
C GLY A 14 -6.59 1.22 1.08
N VAL A 15 -7.42 0.56 1.87
CA VAL A 15 -6.98 -0.24 3.02
C VAL A 15 -6.13 -1.45 2.58
N LEU A 16 -6.57 -2.19 1.56
CA LEU A 16 -5.81 -3.34 1.05
C LEU A 16 -4.44 -2.94 0.51
N LEU A 17 -4.36 -1.80 -0.18
CA LEU A 17 -3.08 -1.24 -0.63
C LEU A 17 -2.19 -0.84 0.55
N ALA A 18 -2.76 -0.27 1.63
CA ALA A 18 -1.98 0.05 2.83
C ALA A 18 -1.35 -1.21 3.44
N VAL A 19 -2.15 -2.27 3.59
CA VAL A 19 -1.68 -3.56 4.11
C VAL A 19 -0.57 -4.12 3.23
N LEU A 20 -0.77 -4.15 1.91
CA LEU A 20 0.24 -4.63 0.97
C LEU A 20 1.54 -3.82 1.08
N SER A 21 1.46 -2.50 1.19
CA SER A 21 2.64 -1.65 1.37
C SER A 21 3.41 -2.01 2.64
N LEU A 22 2.71 -2.28 3.76
CA LEU A 22 3.35 -2.67 5.01
C LEU A 22 4.01 -4.03 4.88
N THR A 23 3.36 -5.01 4.25
CA THR A 23 3.93 -6.34 4.00
C THR A 23 5.20 -6.27 3.13
N LEU A 24 5.19 -5.42 2.08
CA LEU A 24 6.39 -5.22 1.25
C LEU A 24 7.54 -4.59 2.03
N LEU A 25 7.24 -3.62 2.90
CA LEU A 25 8.24 -2.98 3.74
C LEU A 25 8.80 -3.96 4.79
N GLU A 26 7.92 -4.72 5.44
CA GLU A 26 8.29 -5.74 6.42
C GLU A 26 9.19 -6.79 5.79
N GLY A 27 8.81 -7.36 4.65
CA GLY A 27 9.65 -8.32 3.92
C GLY A 27 10.99 -7.72 3.48
N ALA A 28 11.04 -6.44 3.09
CA ALA A 28 12.30 -5.78 2.76
C ALA A 28 13.22 -5.63 3.98
N ILE A 29 12.65 -5.35 5.16
CA ILE A 29 13.40 -5.24 6.42
C ILE A 29 13.89 -6.62 6.88
N GLU A 30 13.05 -7.65 6.75
CA GLU A 30 13.41 -9.03 7.08
C GLU A 30 14.59 -9.50 6.22
N LEU A 31 14.53 -9.28 4.91
CA LEU A 31 15.65 -9.60 4.01
C LEU A 31 16.94 -8.84 4.38
N LEU A 32 16.84 -7.56 4.76
CA LEU A 32 18.00 -6.80 5.25
C LEU A 32 18.60 -7.39 6.54
N ALA A 33 17.75 -7.91 7.42
CA ALA A 33 18.16 -8.47 8.70
C ALA A 33 18.79 -9.87 8.55
N GLU A 34 18.20 -10.73 7.72
CA GLU A 34 18.68 -12.09 7.46
C GLU A 34 19.95 -12.11 6.60
N GLY A 35 20.09 -11.13 5.70
CA GLY A 35 21.23 -11.07 4.80
C GLY A 35 21.13 -12.09 3.65
N GLY A 36 22.24 -12.28 2.93
CA GLY A 36 22.32 -13.25 1.83
C GLY A 36 22.07 -12.67 0.43
N ALA A 37 21.90 -13.55 -0.55
CA ALA A 37 21.79 -13.17 -1.96
C ALA A 37 20.51 -12.36 -2.25
N ASP A 38 19.44 -12.62 -1.50
CA ASP A 38 18.12 -12.00 -1.70
C ASP A 38 18.07 -10.52 -1.23
N VAL A 39 19.07 -10.04 -0.47
CA VAL A 39 19.19 -8.61 -0.12
C VAL A 39 19.27 -7.72 -1.37
N ALA A 40 19.74 -8.26 -2.49
CA ALA A 40 19.85 -7.51 -3.75
C ALA A 40 18.49 -6.97 -4.25
N VAL A 41 17.35 -7.53 -3.80
CA VAL A 41 16.03 -7.04 -4.19
C VAL A 41 15.49 -5.91 -3.29
N VAL A 42 16.05 -5.71 -2.10
CA VAL A 42 15.62 -4.69 -1.13
C VAL A 42 15.57 -3.26 -1.72
N PRO A 43 16.57 -2.80 -2.52
CA PRO A 43 16.54 -1.48 -3.12
C PRO A 43 15.34 -1.25 -4.05
N PHE A 44 14.69 -2.32 -4.54
CA PHE A 44 13.47 -2.24 -5.34
C PHE A 44 12.20 -2.38 -4.50
N LEU A 45 12.23 -3.18 -3.43
CA LEU A 45 11.09 -3.41 -2.54
C LEU A 45 10.72 -2.15 -1.73
N ILE A 46 11.70 -1.41 -1.20
CA ILE A 46 11.43 -0.21 -0.39
C ILE A 46 10.73 0.88 -1.22
N PRO A 47 11.20 1.25 -2.43
CA PRO A 47 10.47 2.17 -3.30
C PRO A 47 9.10 1.64 -3.72
N ALA A 48 8.98 0.35 -4.02
CA ALA A 48 7.69 -0.26 -4.37
C ALA A 48 6.67 -0.13 -3.23
N ALA A 49 7.06 -0.41 -1.99
CA ALA A 49 6.24 -0.17 -0.81
C ALA A 49 5.80 1.30 -0.72
N GLY A 50 6.73 2.25 -0.90
CA GLY A 50 6.42 3.68 -0.91
C GLY A 50 5.39 4.10 -1.96
N VAL A 51 5.50 3.58 -3.19
CA VAL A 51 4.52 3.85 -4.27
C VAL A 51 3.15 3.28 -3.92
N VAL A 52 3.09 2.07 -3.38
CA VAL A 52 1.83 1.43 -2.97
C VAL A 52 1.19 2.20 -1.80
N ALA A 53 1.96 2.66 -0.83
CA ALA A 53 1.48 3.54 0.25
C ALA A 53 0.87 4.84 -0.29
N LEU A 54 1.53 5.48 -1.27
CA LEU A 54 1.03 6.71 -1.87
C LEU A 54 -0.31 6.46 -2.59
N ALA A 55 -0.41 5.38 -3.37
CA ALA A 55 -1.64 4.99 -4.04
C ALA A 55 -2.78 4.71 -3.04
N SER A 56 -2.46 4.05 -1.91
CA SER A 56 -3.40 3.83 -0.81
C SER A 56 -3.95 5.15 -0.26
N VAL A 57 -3.06 6.09 0.09
CA VAL A 57 -3.47 7.40 0.64
C VAL A 57 -4.36 8.15 -0.35
N ILE A 58 -4.02 8.16 -1.64
CA ILE A 58 -4.83 8.80 -2.68
C ILE A 58 -6.23 8.16 -2.74
N ALA A 59 -6.32 6.83 -2.74
CA ALA A 59 -7.60 6.13 -2.73
C ALA A 59 -8.45 6.50 -1.51
N LEU A 60 -7.86 6.53 -0.31
CA LEU A 60 -8.56 6.91 0.92
C LEU A 60 -9.04 8.37 0.89
N LEU A 61 -8.24 9.29 0.34
CA LEU A 61 -8.64 10.69 0.15
C LEU A 61 -9.81 10.81 -0.84
N VAL A 62 -9.79 10.04 -1.93
CA VAL A 62 -10.90 9.99 -2.89
C VAL A 62 -12.16 9.43 -2.23
N ALA A 63 -12.05 8.32 -1.50
CA ALA A 63 -13.17 7.73 -0.78
C ALA A 63 -13.80 8.73 0.20
N ARG A 64 -12.97 9.46 0.95
CA ARG A 64 -13.43 10.53 1.86
C ARG A 64 -14.17 11.63 1.12
N ARG A 65 -13.68 12.08 -0.05
CA ARG A 65 -14.36 13.09 -0.85
C ARG A 65 -15.71 12.64 -1.38
N LEU A 66 -15.88 11.36 -1.70
CA LEU A 66 -17.14 10.80 -2.18
C LEU A 66 -18.21 10.65 -1.07
N TRP A 67 -17.79 10.64 0.19
CA TRP A 67 -18.67 10.61 1.35
C TRP A 67 -19.09 11.99 1.86
N SER A 68 -18.32 13.03 1.54
CA SER A 68 -18.66 14.42 1.85
C SER A 68 -19.76 14.96 0.92
#